data_AF-A0A7V5G9A1-F1
#
_entry.id   AF-A0A7V5G9A1-F1
#
_cell.length_a   1.000
_cell.length_b   1.000
_cell.length_c   1.000
_cell.angle_alpha   90.00
_cell.angle_beta   90.00
_cell.angle_gamma   90.00
#
_symmetry.space_group_name_H-M   'P 1'
#
loop_
_entity.id
_entity.type
_entity.pdbx_description
1 polymer ?
#
loop_
_entity_poly.entity_id
_entity_poly.type
_entity_poly.pdbx_seq_one_letter_code
_entity_poly.pdbx_strand_id
1 'polypeptide(L)'
;MDDTIYQKAYDWAYSYEFKERDVDYAARLALKMLDNSCAMSNEERKVFFYVYDAITDRADIKLEDEVNQLLRLARDRDTILSKPEFAPIVHACKMEIMQSTEKTFMKRFKNKVRKHLGMLQKDDEAA
;
A
#
# COMPACT_ATOMS: atom_id res chain seq x y z
N MET A 1 19.89 14.28 8.30
CA MET A 1 18.61 14.56 7.64
C MET A 1 17.55 14.16 8.65
N ASP A 2 16.59 15.03 8.94
CA ASP A 2 15.42 14.59 9.71
C ASP A 2 14.62 13.65 8.81
N ASP A 3 14.81 12.34 9.01
CA ASP A 3 14.09 11.33 8.24
C ASP A 3 12.61 11.38 8.63
N THR A 4 11.80 11.92 7.71
CA THR A 4 10.35 11.92 7.85
C THR A 4 9.85 10.48 8.04
N ILE A 5 8.69 10.31 8.69
CA ILE A 5 8.07 8.98 8.86
C ILE A 5 7.87 8.25 7.52
N TYR A 6 7.68 9.00 6.43
CA TYR A 6 7.55 8.49 5.07
C TYR A 6 8.86 7.89 4.56
N GLN A 7 9.99 8.60 4.74
CA GLN A 7 11.30 8.10 4.34
C GLN A 7 11.66 6.83 5.11
N LYS A 8 11.41 6.81 6.43
CA LYS A 8 11.60 5.62 7.26
C LYS A 8 10.78 4.42 6.77
N ALA A 9 9.53 4.66 6.35
CA ALA A 9 8.66 3.63 5.80
C ALA A 9 9.20 3.06 4.49
N TYR A 10 9.69 3.93 3.61
CA TYR A 10 10.30 3.53 2.34
C TYR A 10 11.59 2.73 2.57
N ASP A 11 12.54 3.25 3.35
CA ASP A 11 13.84 2.63 3.55
C ASP A 11 13.72 1.24 4.17
N TRP A 12 12.81 1.10 5.15
CA TRP A 12 12.48 -0.19 5.72
C TRP A 12 11.90 -1.14 4.67
N ALA A 13 10.88 -0.73 3.94
CA ALA A 13 10.23 -1.60 2.94
C ALA A 13 11.19 -1.99 1.79
N TYR A 14 12.12 -1.11 1.42
CA TYR A 14 13.10 -1.37 0.38
C TYR A 14 14.07 -2.50 0.77
N SER A 15 14.38 -2.65 2.06
CA SER A 15 15.30 -3.66 2.59
C SER A 15 14.61 -4.86 3.25
N TYR A 16 13.32 -4.78 3.56
CA TYR A 16 12.60 -5.82 4.29
C TYR A 16 12.25 -7.03 3.40
N GLU A 17 12.50 -8.24 3.87
CA GLU A 17 12.13 -9.47 3.12
C GLU A 17 10.63 -9.74 3.21
N PHE A 18 9.87 -9.19 2.26
CA PHE A 18 8.44 -9.45 2.12
C PHE A 18 8.17 -10.86 1.60
N LYS A 19 7.12 -11.50 2.14
CA LYS A 19 6.55 -12.70 1.52
C LYS A 19 5.69 -12.28 0.34
N GLU A 20 5.50 -13.16 -0.64
CA GLU A 20 4.63 -12.90 -1.81
C GLU A 20 3.24 -12.39 -1.41
N ARG A 21 2.66 -12.96 -0.35
CA ARG A 21 1.38 -12.49 0.17
C ARG A 21 1.44 -11.05 0.66
N ASP A 22 2.50 -10.64 1.34
CA ASP A 22 2.63 -9.26 1.81
C ASP A 22 2.65 -8.28 0.64
N VAL A 23 3.31 -8.65 -0.46
CA VAL A 23 3.38 -7.87 -1.71
C VAL A 23 1.99 -7.73 -2.36
N ASP A 24 1.23 -8.83 -2.46
CA ASP A 24 -0.16 -8.80 -2.95
C ASP A 24 -1.03 -7.88 -2.08
N TYR A 25 -0.90 -7.95 -0.76
CA TYR A 25 -1.65 -7.05 0.13
C TYR A 25 -1.23 -5.59 0.02
N ALA A 26 0.05 -5.30 -0.19
CA ALA A 26 0.52 -3.94 -0.46
C ALA A 26 -0.15 -3.37 -1.71
N ALA A 27 -0.23 -4.15 -2.79
CA ALA A 27 -0.91 -3.74 -4.02
C ALA A 27 -2.42 -3.52 -3.81
N ARG A 28 -3.12 -4.46 -3.15
CA ARG A 28 -4.55 -4.32 -2.82
C ARG A 28 -4.84 -3.09 -1.96
N LEU A 29 -3.98 -2.82 -0.98
CA LEU A 29 -4.11 -1.64 -0.13
C LEU A 29 -3.88 -0.36 -0.95
N ALA A 30 -2.85 -0.31 -1.78
CA ALA A 30 -2.59 0.81 -2.69
C ALA A 30 -3.79 1.08 -3.61
N LEU A 31 -4.39 0.03 -4.18
CA LEU A 31 -5.57 0.13 -5.04
C LEU A 31 -6.76 0.77 -4.31
N LYS A 32 -7.04 0.30 -3.09
CA LYS A 32 -8.09 0.88 -2.24
C LYS A 32 -7.79 2.33 -1.84
N MET A 33 -6.53 2.67 -1.64
CA MET A 33 -6.12 4.03 -1.31
C MET A 33 -6.34 4.98 -2.50
N LEU A 34 -5.95 4.58 -3.71
CA LEU A 34 -6.13 5.36 -4.94
C LEU A 34 -7.61 5.60 -5.29
N ASP A 35 -8.49 4.63 -5.03
CA ASP A 35 -9.96 4.77 -5.18
C ASP A 35 -10.60 5.74 -4.18
N ASN A 36 -9.81 6.34 -3.29
CA ASN A 36 -10.29 7.18 -2.20
C ASN A 36 -11.25 6.48 -1.20
N SER A 37 -11.37 5.15 -1.19
CA SER A 37 -12.30 4.40 -0.30
C SER A 37 -11.64 3.79 0.94
N CYS A 38 -10.39 4.16 1.24
CA CYS A 38 -9.71 3.75 2.46
C CYS A 38 -10.04 4.68 3.64
N ALA A 39 -10.34 4.09 4.80
CA ALA A 39 -10.68 4.81 6.02
C ALA A 39 -9.46 5.33 6.81
N MET A 40 -8.25 5.04 6.34
CA MET A 40 -7.01 5.56 6.94
C MET A 40 -6.90 7.06 6.72
N SER A 41 -6.23 7.76 7.64
CA SER A 41 -5.96 9.19 7.47
C SER A 41 -5.07 9.45 6.23
N ASN A 42 -5.06 10.69 5.74
CA ASN A 42 -4.18 11.05 4.61
C ASN A 42 -2.70 10.80 4.93
N GLU A 43 -2.27 11.04 6.17
CA GLU A 43 -0.91 10.77 6.63
C GLU A 43 -0.59 9.27 6.62
N GLU A 44 -1.49 8.44 7.16
CA GLU A 44 -1.32 6.98 7.09
C GLU A 44 -1.28 6.49 5.64
N ARG A 45 -2.15 7.01 4.77
CA ARG A 45 -2.15 6.63 3.35
C ARG A 45 -0.83 6.96 2.67
N LYS A 46 -0.25 8.13 2.98
CA LYS A 46 1.10 8.49 2.49
C LYS A 46 2.14 7.48 2.96
N VAL A 47 2.16 7.13 4.25
CA VAL A 47 3.08 6.11 4.78
C VAL A 47 2.96 4.79 4.01
N PHE A 48 1.75 4.29 3.80
CA PHE A 48 1.54 3.04 3.07
C PHE A 48 1.85 3.13 1.57
N PHE A 49 1.72 4.31 0.96
CA PHE A 49 2.20 4.53 -0.41
C PHE A 49 3.71 4.49 -0.48
N TYR A 50 4.44 5.07 0.48
CA TYR A 50 5.91 4.98 0.52
C TYR A 50 6.38 3.52 0.69
N VAL A 51 5.67 2.71 1.47
CA VAL A 51 5.92 1.25 1.55
C VAL A 51 5.70 0.57 0.20
N TYR A 52 4.58 0.86 -0.47
CA TYR A 52 4.29 0.28 -1.78
C TYR A 52 5.30 0.73 -2.84
N ASP A 53 5.63 2.02 -2.88
CA ASP A 53 6.60 2.60 -3.80
C ASP A 53 7.98 1.94 -3.63
N ALA A 54 8.42 1.71 -2.38
CA ALA A 54 9.66 0.98 -2.10
C ALA A 54 9.62 -0.48 -2.59
N ILE A 55 8.50 -1.18 -2.45
CA ILE A 55 8.32 -2.54 -2.99
C ILE A 55 8.38 -2.51 -4.52
N THR A 56 7.81 -1.49 -5.16
CA THR A 56 7.82 -1.37 -6.63
C THR A 56 9.19 -0.99 -7.21
N ASP A 57 10.01 -0.27 -6.44
CA ASP A 57 11.33 0.20 -6.87
C ASP A 57 12.43 -0.87 -6.68
N ARG A 58 12.07 -2.02 -6.10
CA ARG A 58 12.96 -3.16 -5.91
C ARG A 58 13.08 -4.01 -7.17
N ALA A 59 14.30 -4.21 -7.65
CA ALA A 59 14.57 -5.02 -8.83
C ALA A 59 14.36 -6.53 -8.61
N ASP A 60 14.38 -7.00 -7.35
CA ASP A 60 14.23 -8.40 -6.99
C ASP A 60 12.76 -8.86 -6.86
N ILE A 61 11.81 -7.92 -6.79
CA ILE A 61 10.38 -8.22 -6.71
C ILE A 61 9.72 -8.02 -8.07
N LYS A 62 9.15 -9.09 -8.63
CA LYS A 62 8.41 -9.04 -9.90
C LYS A 62 6.94 -8.73 -9.65
N LEU A 63 6.51 -7.55 -10.09
CA LEU A 63 5.14 -7.06 -10.00
C LEU A 63 4.52 -6.99 -11.41
N GLU A 64 4.39 -8.11 -12.09
CA GLU A 64 3.98 -8.15 -13.50
C GLU A 64 2.47 -8.33 -13.72
N ASP A 65 1.71 -8.55 -12.65
CA ASP A 65 0.26 -8.71 -12.72
C ASP A 65 -0.47 -7.41 -13.12
N GLU A 66 -1.69 -7.58 -13.63
CA GLU A 66 -2.51 -6.49 -14.15
C GLU A 66 -2.83 -5.43 -13.10
N VAL A 67 -2.97 -5.81 -11.82
CA VAL A 67 -3.24 -4.87 -10.73
C VAL A 67 -2.04 -3.96 -10.52
N ASN A 68 -0.82 -4.52 -10.44
CA ASN A 68 0.40 -3.73 -10.31
C ASN A 68 0.70 -2.88 -11.56
N GLN A 69 0.35 -3.36 -12.76
CA GLN A 69 0.42 -2.53 -13.97
C GLN A 69 -0.53 -1.32 -13.86
N LEU A 70 -1.79 -1.53 -13.48
CA LEU A 70 -2.75 -0.44 -13.27
C LEU A 70 -2.28 0.53 -12.19
N LEU A 71 -1.78 0.03 -11.06
CA LEU A 71 -1.26 0.86 -9.97
C LEU A 71 -0.11 1.74 -10.44
N ARG A 72 0.87 1.21 -11.18
CA ARG A 72 1.98 2.01 -11.72
C ARG A 72 1.51 3.11 -12.67
N LEU A 73 0.49 2.85 -13.49
CA LEU A 73 -0.07 3.83 -14.40
C LEU A 73 -0.85 4.92 -13.65
N ALA A 74 -1.71 4.49 -12.72
CA ALA A 74 -2.63 5.35 -11.97
C ALA A 74 -1.98 6.12 -10.83
N ARG A 75 -0.88 5.62 -10.25
CA ARG A 75 -0.15 6.26 -9.15
C ARG A 75 0.46 7.58 -9.63
N ASP A 76 0.17 8.63 -8.89
CA ASP A 76 0.90 9.90 -8.91
C ASP A 76 1.57 10.09 -7.55
N ARG A 77 2.91 10.03 -7.52
CA ARG A 77 3.69 10.02 -6.27
C ARG A 77 3.58 11.32 -5.46
N ASP A 78 3.13 12.41 -6.07
CA ASP A 78 2.94 13.70 -5.38
C ASP A 78 1.61 13.79 -4.61
N THR A 79 0.71 12.83 -4.82
CA THR A 79 -0.64 12.81 -4.24
C THR A 79 -0.95 11.44 -3.62
N ILE A 80 -2.09 11.33 -2.91
CA ILE A 80 -2.64 10.06 -2.40
C ILE A 80 -3.79 9.51 -3.26
N LEU A 81 -4.19 10.25 -4.29
CA LEU A 81 -5.26 9.91 -5.23
C LEU A 81 -4.66 9.36 -6.52
N SER A 82 -5.46 8.60 -7.27
CA SER A 82 -5.10 8.27 -8.66
C SER A 82 -5.07 9.50 -9.54
N LYS A 83 -4.27 9.44 -10.60
CA LYS A 83 -4.42 10.33 -11.76
C LYS A 83 -5.88 10.29 -12.24
N PRO A 84 -6.52 11.45 -12.52
CA PRO A 84 -7.96 11.51 -12.77
C PRO A 84 -8.46 10.59 -13.89
N GLU A 85 -7.67 10.42 -14.95
CA GLU A 85 -7.99 9.58 -16.11
C GLU A 85 -8.07 8.07 -15.78
N PHE A 86 -7.43 7.64 -14.69
CA PHE A 86 -7.48 6.25 -14.23
C PHE A 86 -8.53 6.00 -13.14
N ALA A 87 -9.14 7.04 -12.57
CA ALA A 87 -10.07 6.90 -11.44
C ALA A 87 -11.23 5.91 -11.71
N PRO A 88 -11.90 5.92 -12.89
CA PRO A 88 -12.96 4.94 -13.18
C PRO A 88 -12.43 3.50 -13.25
N ILE A 89 -11.23 3.30 -13.80
CA ILE A 89 -10.61 1.98 -13.98
C ILE A 89 -10.16 1.43 -12.63
N VAL A 90 -9.53 2.27 -11.80
CA VAL A 90 -9.15 1.97 -10.41
C VAL A 90 -10.37 1.55 -9.60
N HIS A 91 -11.48 2.28 -9.73
CA HIS A 91 -12.72 1.96 -9.04
C HIS A 91 -13.24 0.57 -9.44
N ALA A 92 -13.36 0.30 -10.74
CA ALA A 92 -13.85 -0.98 -11.25
C ALA A 92 -12.96 -2.16 -10.80
N CYS A 93 -11.64 -2.04 -10.99
CA CYS A 93 -10.68 -3.06 -10.56
C CYS A 93 -10.76 -3.32 -9.05
N LYS A 94 -10.85 -2.26 -8.24
CA LYS A 94 -11.02 -2.39 -6.79
C LYS A 94 -12.31 -3.14 -6.45
N MET A 95 -13.42 -2.84 -7.12
CA MET A 95 -14.70 -3.50 -6.86
C MET A 95 -14.65 -5.01 -7.13
N GLU A 96 -13.83 -5.45 -8.09
CA GLU A 96 -13.60 -6.87 -8.36
C GLU A 96 -12.66 -7.52 -7.33
N ILE A 97 -11.45 -6.97 -7.17
CA ILE A 97 -10.40 -7.53 -6.31
C ILE A 97 -10.80 -7.56 -4.83
N MET A 98 -11.54 -6.55 -4.36
CA MET A 98 -11.91 -6.46 -2.94
C MET A 98 -12.97 -7.50 -2.52
N GLN A 99 -13.67 -8.13 -3.46
CA GLN A 99 -14.62 -9.21 -3.14
C GLN A 99 -13.92 -10.46 -2.60
N SER A 100 -12.72 -10.75 -3.10
CA SER A 100 -11.90 -11.91 -2.70
C SER A 100 -10.84 -11.59 -1.64
N THR A 101 -10.75 -10.33 -1.21
CA THR A 101 -9.68 -9.88 -0.29
C THR A 101 -9.99 -10.24 1.16
N GLU A 102 -9.17 -11.10 1.76
CA GLU A 102 -9.32 -11.47 3.16
C GLU A 102 -8.88 -10.34 4.12
N LYS A 103 -9.79 -9.91 4.99
CA LYS A 103 -9.58 -8.80 5.93
C LYS A 103 -8.47 -9.08 6.96
N THR A 104 -8.32 -10.33 7.39
CA THR A 104 -7.33 -10.74 8.41
C THR A 104 -5.91 -10.43 7.96
N PHE A 105 -5.58 -10.75 6.72
CA PHE A 105 -4.26 -10.49 6.17
C PHE A 105 -3.99 -9.00 5.93
N MET A 106 -5.00 -8.24 5.47
CA MET A 106 -4.89 -6.78 5.37
C MET A 106 -4.56 -6.14 6.72
N LYS A 107 -5.19 -6.61 7.81
CA LYS A 107 -4.85 -6.17 9.18
C LYS A 107 -3.41 -6.54 9.53
N ARG A 108 -3.01 -7.79 9.33
CA ARG A 108 -1.63 -8.25 9.64
C ARG A 108 -0.56 -7.45 8.91
N PHE A 109 -0.77 -7.16 7.61
CA PHE A 109 0.14 -6.33 6.83
C PHE A 109 0.25 -4.92 7.41
N LYS A 110 -0.89 -4.26 7.69
CA LYS A 110 -0.89 -2.93 8.30
C LYS A 110 -0.20 -2.91 9.66
N ASN A 111 -0.45 -3.92 10.50
CA ASN A 111 0.16 -4.02 11.82
C ASN A 111 1.67 -4.20 11.72
N LYS A 112 2.15 -4.97 10.74
CA LYS A 112 3.59 -5.13 10.47
C LYS A 112 4.24 -3.77 10.19
N VAL A 113 3.67 -2.98 9.27
CA VAL A 113 4.17 -1.63 8.93
C VAL A 113 4.12 -0.72 10.16
N ARG A 114 2.96 -0.62 10.82
CA ARG A 114 2.75 0.25 11.98
C ARG A 114 3.67 -0.09 13.15
N LYS A 115 3.86 -1.38 13.42
CA LYS A 115 4.78 -1.86 14.46
C LYS A 115 6.21 -1.40 14.19
N HIS A 116 6.67 -1.51 12.94
CA HIS A 116 8.01 -1.07 12.58
C HIS A 116 8.19 0.43 12.77
N LEU A 117 7.17 1.21 12.40
CA LEU A 117 7.21 2.68 12.45
C LEU A 117 6.84 3.28 13.82
N GLY A 118 6.51 2.45 14.82
CA GLY A 118 6.04 2.93 16.12
C GLY A 118 4.65 3.59 16.09
N MET A 119 3.82 3.22 15.11
CA MET A 119 2.48 3.78 14.85
C MET A 119 1.33 2.81 15.21
N LEU A 120 1.54 1.90 16.16
CA LEU A 120 0.52 0.92 16.53
C LEU A 120 -0.77 1.61 16.99
N GLN A 121 -1.90 1.11 16.49
CA GLN A 121 -3.23 1.53 16.94
C GLN A 121 -3.74 0.54 18.00
N LYS A 122 -4.64 0.99 18.89
CA LYS A 122 -5.25 0.12 19.92
C LYS A 122 -5.94 -1.11 19.31
N ASP A 123 -6.45 -0.99 18.08
CA ASP A 123 -7.13 -2.06 17.36
C ASP A 123 -6.15 -3.09 16.73
N ASP A 124 -4.85 -2.82 16.77
CA ASP A 124 -3.80 -3.64 16.15
C ASP A 124 -3.22 -4.69 17.12
N GLU A 125 -3.53 -4.60 18.42
CA GLU A 125 -2.98 -5.47 19.48
C GLU A 125 -3.62 -6.87 19.52
N ALA A 126 -4.72 -7.09 18.81
CA ALA A 126 -5.51 -8.33 18.85
C ALA A 126 -5.28 -9.28 17.63
N ALA A 127 -4.25 -9.05 16.81
CA ALA A 127 -4.06 -9.74 15.52
C ALA A 127 -2.81 -10.61 15.40
#